data_AF-C1FH51-F1
#
_entry.id   AF-C1FH51-F1
#
_cell.length_a   1.000
_cell.length_b   1.000
_cell.length_c   1.000
_cell.angle_alpha   90.00
_cell.angle_beta   90.00
_cell.angle_gamma   90.00
#
_symmetry.space_group_name_H-M   'P 1'
#
loop_
_entity.id
_entity.type
_entity.pdbx_description
1 polymer ?
#
loop_
_entity_poly.entity_id
_entity_poly.type
_entity_poly.pdbx_seq_one_letter_code
_entity_poly.pdbx_strand_id
1 'polypeptide(L)'
;MDKRPGSFYKILGVSSASNAKQIRRGYRKAAGRWHPDKWQHEGGESLARAEAEFRRVSAAYEVLGNPSQRRAYDSDPARFEASL
;
A
#
# COMPACT_ATOMS: atom_id res chain seq x y z
N MET A 1 -16.75 -1.49 -3.01
CA MET A 1 -15.36 -1.04 -3.23
C MET A 1 -15.14 0.16 -2.32
N ASP A 2 -14.12 0.15 -1.46
CA ASP A 2 -13.81 1.26 -0.55
C ASP A 2 -13.62 2.54 -1.37
N LYS A 3 -14.45 3.56 -1.12
CA LYS A 3 -14.52 4.76 -1.97
C LYS A 3 -13.44 5.79 -1.64
N ARG A 4 -12.61 5.53 -0.61
CA ARG A 4 -11.60 6.48 -0.13
C ARG A 4 -10.37 6.49 -1.04
N PRO A 5 -10.10 7.60 -1.75
CA PRO A 5 -8.89 7.75 -2.55
C PRO A 5 -7.70 7.93 -1.61
N GLY A 6 -7.05 6.82 -1.24
CA GLY A 6 -5.93 6.82 -0.29
C GLY A 6 -5.90 5.63 0.65
N SER A 7 -6.97 4.82 0.67
CA SER A 7 -7.00 3.64 1.54
C SER A 7 -5.85 2.67 1.26
N PHE A 8 -5.31 2.07 2.31
CA PHE A 8 -4.28 1.03 2.24
C PHE A 8 -4.73 -0.14 1.36
N TYR A 9 -6.02 -0.47 1.35
CA TYR A 9 -6.57 -1.48 0.47
C TYR A 9 -6.43 -1.08 -1.01
N LYS A 10 -6.67 0.21 -1.32
CA LYS A 10 -6.54 0.76 -2.67
C LYS A 10 -5.07 0.82 -3.10
N ILE A 11 -4.16 1.22 -2.21
CA ILE A 11 -2.70 1.22 -2.45
C ILE A 11 -2.21 -0.19 -2.78
N LEU A 12 -2.66 -1.21 -2.05
CA LEU A 12 -2.33 -2.60 -2.34
C LEU A 12 -3.12 -3.19 -3.53
N GLY A 13 -4.09 -2.46 -4.07
CA GLY A 13 -4.96 -2.91 -5.17
C GLY A 13 -5.86 -4.09 -4.78
N VAL A 14 -6.27 -4.16 -3.52
CA VAL A 14 -7.13 -5.22 -2.97
C VAL A 14 -8.44 -4.65 -2.44
N SER A 15 -9.41 -5.53 -2.16
CA SER A 15 -10.68 -5.12 -1.56
C SER A 15 -10.52 -5.00 -0.04
N SER A 16 -11.31 -4.15 0.62
CA SER A 16 -11.40 -4.13 2.09
C SER A 16 -11.91 -5.44 2.66
N ALA A 17 -12.62 -6.25 1.86
CA ALA A 17 -13.02 -7.62 2.20
C ALA A 17 -11.90 -8.67 1.99
N SER A 18 -10.70 -8.28 1.58
CA SER A 18 -9.63 -9.24 1.29
C SER A 18 -9.09 -9.94 2.55
N ASN A 19 -8.73 -11.20 2.39
CA ASN A 19 -8.07 -11.98 3.44
C ASN A 19 -6.54 -11.76 3.43
N ALA A 20 -5.85 -12.26 4.46
CA ALA A 20 -4.40 -12.09 4.62
C ALA A 20 -3.59 -12.60 3.40
N LYS A 21 -4.04 -13.68 2.76
CA LYS A 21 -3.38 -14.23 1.55
C LYS A 21 -3.53 -13.28 0.36
N GLN A 22 -4.70 -12.68 0.19
CA GLN A 22 -4.97 -11.67 -0.85
C GLN A 22 -4.19 -10.38 -0.58
N ILE A 23 -4.12 -9.90 0.66
CA ILE A 23 -3.33 -8.73 1.06
C ILE A 23 -1.84 -8.96 0.74
N ARG A 24 -1.28 -10.10 1.14
CA ARG A 24 0.10 -10.47 0.83
C ARG A 24 0.36 -10.57 -0.68
N ARG A 25 -0.61 -11.07 -1.46
CA ARG A 25 -0.52 -11.09 -2.92
C ARG A 25 -0.55 -9.69 -3.53
N GLY A 26 -1.43 -8.81 -3.02
CA GLY A 26 -1.52 -7.41 -3.42
C GLY A 26 -0.20 -6.68 -3.17
N TYR A 27 0.36 -6.82 -1.97
CA TYR A 27 1.67 -6.28 -1.62
C TYR A 27 2.76 -6.71 -2.59
N ARG A 28 2.93 -8.03 -2.84
CA ARG A 28 3.95 -8.51 -3.79
C ARG A 28 3.77 -7.93 -5.19
N LYS A 29 2.53 -7.79 -5.66
CA LYS A 29 2.23 -7.22 -6.97
C LYS A 29 2.55 -5.73 -7.04
N ALA A 30 2.18 -4.98 -5.99
CA ALA A 30 2.42 -3.54 -5.91
C ALA A 30 3.91 -3.21 -5.70
N ALA A 31 4.59 -3.95 -4.81
CA ALA A 31 6.03 -3.84 -4.58
C ALA A 31 6.81 -4.13 -5.87
N GLY A 32 6.48 -5.21 -6.59
CA GLY A 32 7.12 -5.51 -7.87
C GLY A 32 6.78 -4.55 -9.02
N ARG A 33 5.76 -3.68 -8.86
CA ARG A 33 5.43 -2.61 -9.81
C ARG A 33 6.22 -1.34 -9.51
N TRP A 34 6.38 -0.99 -8.24
CA TRP A 34 7.03 0.24 -7.79
C TRP A 34 8.48 0.06 -7.32
N HIS A 35 9.04 -1.14 -7.45
CA HIS A 35 10.42 -1.41 -7.04
C HIS A 35 11.41 -0.51 -7.80
N PRO A 36 12.31 0.22 -7.11
CA PRO A 36 13.19 1.23 -7.73
C PRO A 36 14.06 0.66 -8.85
N ASP A 37 14.44 -0.62 -8.79
CA ASP A 37 15.17 -1.33 -9.85
C ASP A 37 14.47 -1.27 -11.24
N LYS A 38 13.13 -1.21 -11.28
CA LYS A 38 12.40 -1.06 -12.56
C LYS A 38 12.40 0.37 -13.08
N TRP A 39 12.61 1.35 -12.21
CA TRP A 39 12.53 2.78 -12.51
C TRP A 39 13.90 3.44 -12.55
N GLN A 40 14.97 2.71 -12.21
CA GLN A 40 16.35 3.20 -12.19
C GLN A 40 16.80 3.74 -13.56
N HIS A 41 16.25 3.20 -14.65
CA HIS A 41 16.55 3.62 -16.01
C HIS A 41 15.71 4.79 -16.51
N GLU A 42 14.57 5.09 -15.88
CA GLU A 42 13.72 6.22 -16.28
C GLU A 42 14.24 7.56 -15.73
N GLY A 43 14.94 7.54 -14.59
CA GLY A 43 15.57 8.73 -13.99
C GLY A 43 14.57 9.81 -13.52
N GLY A 44 15.07 10.78 -12.75
CA GLY A 44 14.30 11.99 -12.37
C GLY A 44 13.02 11.73 -11.57
N GLU A 45 11.91 12.35 -11.99
CA GLU A 45 10.60 12.29 -11.32
C GLU A 45 10.01 10.86 -11.26
N SER A 46 10.28 10.02 -12.26
CA SER A 46 9.77 8.64 -12.29
C SER A 46 10.31 7.81 -11.12
N LEU A 47 11.60 7.96 -10.80
CA LEU A 47 12.22 7.27 -9.66
C LEU A 47 11.66 7.79 -8.33
N ALA A 48 11.55 9.12 -8.17
CA ALA A 48 10.99 9.73 -6.97
C ALA A 48 9.53 9.30 -6.73
N ARG A 49 8.73 9.20 -7.81
CA ARG A 49 7.36 8.68 -7.75
C ARG A 49 7.34 7.21 -7.36
N ALA A 50 8.21 6.38 -7.94
CA ALA A 50 8.29 4.97 -7.61
C ALA A 50 8.65 4.75 -6.13
N GLU A 51 9.61 5.50 -5.59
CA GLU A 51 9.95 5.48 -4.17
C GLU A 51 8.79 5.89 -3.27
N ALA A 52 8.08 6.98 -3.61
CA ALA A 52 6.94 7.45 -2.86
C ALA A 52 5.81 6.39 -2.83
N GLU A 53 5.50 5.81 -3.98
CA GLU A 53 4.50 4.74 -4.08
C GLU A 53 4.94 3.45 -3.38
N PHE A 54 6.23 3.08 -3.46
CA PHE A 54 6.77 1.93 -2.75
C PHE A 54 6.69 2.10 -1.22
N ARG A 55 6.96 3.31 -0.72
CA ARG A 55 6.80 3.65 0.70
C ARG A 55 5.35 3.50 1.16
N ARG A 56 4.40 3.99 0.36
CA ARG A 56 2.95 3.81 0.61
C ARG A 56 2.54 2.35 0.62
N VAL A 57 3.03 1.55 -0.34
CA VAL A 57 2.78 0.11 -0.42
C VAL A 57 3.30 -0.63 0.81
N SER A 58 4.49 -0.26 1.27
CA SER A 58 5.10 -0.84 2.47
C SER A 58 4.30 -0.52 3.73
N ALA A 59 3.96 0.76 3.96
CA ALA A 59 3.15 1.19 5.08
C ALA A 59 1.76 0.52 5.08
N ALA A 60 1.11 0.43 3.92
CA ALA A 60 -0.17 -0.25 3.77
C ALA A 60 -0.09 -1.73 4.17
N TYR A 61 0.98 -2.42 3.80
CA TYR A 61 1.16 -3.83 4.16
C TYR A 61 1.52 -4.05 5.63
N GLU A 62 2.30 -3.14 6.24
CA GLU A 62 2.63 -3.21 7.66
C GLU A 62 1.35 -3.21 8.53
N VAL A 63 0.40 -2.36 8.17
CA VAL A 63 -0.88 -2.21 8.87
C VAL A 63 -1.87 -3.31 8.49
N LEU A 64 -2.11 -3.55 7.19
CA LEU A 64 -3.12 -4.52 6.74
C LEU A 64 -2.66 -5.99 6.89
N GLY A 65 -1.35 -6.23 6.91
CA GLY A 65 -0.76 -7.56 7.09
C GLY A 65 -0.88 -8.07 8.51
N ASN A 66 -1.00 -7.18 9.50
CA ASN A 66 -1.20 -7.53 10.90
C ASN A 66 -2.70 -7.48 11.26
N PRO A 67 -3.33 -8.58 11.70
CA PRO A 67 -4.76 -8.61 12.03
C PRO A 67 -5.20 -7.61 13.12
N SER A 68 -4.32 -7.27 14.05
CA SER A 68 -4.61 -6.29 15.11
C SER A 68 -4.50 -4.86 14.59
N GLN A 69 -3.43 -4.55 13.84
CA GLN A 69 -3.29 -3.21 13.23
C GLN A 69 -4.35 -2.96 12.15
N ARG A 70 -4.68 -3.97 11.35
CA ARG A 70 -5.77 -3.92 10.38
C ARG A 70 -7.09 -3.55 11.05
N ARG A 71 -7.41 -4.15 12.20
CA ARG A 71 -8.62 -3.80 12.96
C ARG A 71 -8.59 -2.37 13.47
N ALA A 72 -7.44 -1.91 13.96
CA ALA A 72 -7.28 -0.51 14.36
C ALA A 72 -7.46 0.45 13.17
N TYR A 73 -6.91 0.09 12.01
CA TYR A 73 -7.08 0.85 10.76
C TYR A 73 -8.52 0.85 10.25
N ASP A 74 -9.21 -0.29 10.30
CA ASP A 74 -10.61 -0.37 9.90
C ASP A 74 -11.52 0.46 10.83
N SER A 75 -11.12 0.64 12.09
CA SER A 75 -11.84 1.47 13.07
C SER A 75 -11.52 2.96 12.98
N ASP A 76 -10.26 3.33 12.78
CA ASP A 76 -9.81 4.72 12.64
C ASP A 76 -8.70 4.81 11.57
N PRO A 77 -9.09 4.89 10.29
CA PRO A 77 -8.13 4.96 9.20
C PRO A 77 -7.35 6.27 9.16
N ALA A 78 -7.96 7.37 9.62
CA ALA A 78 -7.38 8.70 9.56
C ALA A 78 -6.08 8.77 10.37
N ARG A 79 -6.03 8.07 11.51
CA ARG A 79 -4.81 7.93 12.33
C ARG A 79 -3.61 7.38 11.56
N PHE A 80 -3.84 6.48 10.61
CA PHE A 80 -2.76 5.82 9.85
C PHE A 80 -2.47 6.54 8.52
N GLU A 81 -3.49 7.14 7.91
CA GLU A 81 -3.38 7.86 6.63
C GLU A 81 -2.82 9.28 6.79
N ALA A 82 -2.88 9.87 7.98
CA ALA A 82 -2.41 11.24 8.24
C ALA A 82 -0.87 11.43 8.11
N SER A 83 -0.11 10.34 7.98
CA SER A 83 1.37 10.36 7.98
C SER A 83 2.01 9.93 6.65
N LEU A 84 1.25 9.88 5.55
CA LEU A 84 1.69 9.45 4.21
C LEU A 84 1.54 10.52 3.13
#